data_AF-A0A6G4V3Z9-F1
#
_entry.id   AF-A0A6G4V3Z9-F1
#
_cell.length_a   1.000
_cell.length_b   1.000
_cell.length_c   1.000
_cell.angle_alpha   90.00
_cell.angle_beta   90.00
_cell.angle_gamma   90.00
#
_symmetry.space_group_name_H-M   'P 1'
#
loop_
_entity.id
_entity.type
_entity.pdbx_description
1 polymer ?
#
loop_
_entity_poly.entity_id
_entity_poly.type
_entity_poly.pdbx_seq_one_letter_code
_entity_poly.pdbx_strand_id
1 'polypeptide(L)' 'MAARLATPTGRAQCRQRSALVEPGFAQIFQRFGRRLNYRGRQAVDAEIKLLGTVHNLNKLINHTPKRHS' A
#
# COMPACT_ATOMS: atom_id res chain seq x y z
N MET A 1 -16.51 6.60 1.71
CA MET A 1 -15.43 7.18 2.54
C MET A 1 -15.82 8.51 3.18
N ALA A 2 -16.36 9.47 2.42
CA ALA A 2 -16.74 10.79 2.94
C ALA A 2 -17.57 10.76 4.24
N ALA A 3 -18.65 9.97 4.28
CA ALA A 3 -19.49 9.84 5.49
C ALA A 3 -18.74 9.27 6.71
N ARG A 4 -17.77 8.35 6.51
CA ARG A 4 -16.98 7.76 7.61
C ARG A 4 -15.93 8.73 8.13
N LEU A 5 -15.41 9.65 7.31
CA LEU A 5 -14.42 10.66 7.71
C LEU A 5 -15.05 11.94 8.28
N ALA A 6 -16.37 12.06 8.22
CA ALA A 6 -17.09 13.22 8.76
C ALA A 6 -17.00 13.31 10.30
N THR A 7 -16.79 12.18 11.00
CA THR A 7 -16.68 12.15 12.46
C THR A 7 -15.23 12.27 12.95
N PRO A 8 -14.99 12.88 14.14
CA PRO A 8 -13.65 12.92 14.74
C PRO A 8 -13.03 11.53 14.91
N THR A 9 -13.82 10.56 15.37
CA THR A 9 -13.40 9.16 15.54
C THR A 9 -12.98 8.53 14.22
N GLY A 10 -13.75 8.74 13.14
CA GLY A 10 -13.43 8.20 11.83
C GLY A 10 -12.14 8.80 11.25
N ARG A 11 -11.87 10.09 11.49
CA ARG A 11 -10.58 10.72 11.13
C ARG A 11 -9.42 10.14 11.92
N ALA A 12 -9.58 9.97 13.24
CA ALA A 12 -8.53 9.40 14.09
C ALA A 12 -8.16 7.97 13.67
N GLN A 13 -9.17 7.13 13.42
CA GLN A 13 -8.96 5.76 12.92
C GLN A 13 -8.30 5.75 11.53
N CYS A 14 -8.72 6.63 10.63
CA CYS A 14 -8.09 6.75 9.32
C CYS A 14 -6.61 7.13 9.46
N ARG A 15 -6.27 8.11 10.31
CA ARG A 15 -4.89 8.54 10.56
C ARG A 15 -4.01 7.42 11.10
N GLN A 16 -4.52 6.67 12.09
CA GLN A 16 -3.82 5.51 12.65
C GLN A 16 -3.52 4.47 11.57
N ARG A 17 -4.51 4.17 10.71
CA ARG A 17 -4.34 3.21 9.61
C ARG A 17 -3.39 3.71 8.54
N SER A 18 -3.44 5.00 8.19
CA SER A 18 -2.49 5.61 7.27
C SER A 18 -1.06 5.42 7.75
N ALA A 19 -0.76 5.63 9.03
CA ALA A 19 0.60 5.44 9.56
C ALA A 19 1.15 4.02 9.34
N LEU A 20 0.29 3.01 9.29
CA LEU A 20 0.67 1.62 9.01
C LEU A 20 0.76 1.32 7.51
N VAL A 21 -0.05 2.00 6.70
CA VAL A 21 -0.24 1.73 5.27
C VAL A 21 0.73 2.54 4.40
N GLU A 22 1.00 3.79 4.75
CA GLU A 22 1.90 4.70 4.02
C GLU A 22 3.32 4.10 3.82
N PRO A 23 3.96 3.46 4.82
CA PRO A 23 5.26 2.83 4.61
C PRO A 23 5.23 1.73 3.53
N GLY A 24 4.14 0.97 3.44
CA GLY A 24 3.96 -0.06 2.41
C GLY A 24 3.89 0.54 1.00
N PHE A 25 3.11 1.62 0.84
CA PHE A 25 3.03 2.35 -0.43
C PHE A 25 4.35 3.03 -0.79
N ALA A 26 5.04 3.64 0.17
CA ALA A 26 6.35 4.24 -0.05
C ALA A 26 7.35 3.21 -0.60
N GLN A 27 7.38 1.99 -0.04
CA GLN A 27 8.24 0.91 -0.54
C GLN A 27 7.88 0.48 -1.97
N ILE A 28 6.59 0.38 -2.29
CA ILE A 28 6.14 0.06 -3.65
C ILE A 28 6.64 1.13 -4.63
N PHE A 29 6.47 2.41 -4.31
CA PHE A 29 6.92 3.50 -5.18
C PHE A 29 8.44 3.65 -5.25
N GLN A 30 9.17 3.33 -4.18
CA GLN A 30 10.63 3.27 -4.22
C GLN A 30 11.12 2.17 -5.17
N ARG A 31 10.42 1.03 -5.22
CA ARG A 31 10.80 -0.11 -6.06
C ARG A 31 10.41 0.04 -7.52
N PHE A 32 9.18 0.49 -7.78
CA PHE A 32 8.59 0.51 -9.14
C PHE A 32 8.50 1.91 -9.74
N GLY A 33 8.85 2.94 -8.97
CA GLY A 33 8.65 4.34 -9.34
C GLY A 33 7.22 4.83 -9.10
N ARG A 34 7.00 6.12 -9.34
CA ARG A 34 5.69 6.78 -9.18
C ARG A 34 4.89 6.87 -10.48
N ARG A 35 5.50 6.51 -11.60
CA ARG A 35 4.88 6.62 -12.93
C ARG A 35 4.05 5.38 -13.20
N LEU A 36 2.77 5.60 -13.48
CA LEU A 36 1.85 4.58 -13.96
C LEU A 36 1.79 4.61 -15.48
N ASN A 37 1.80 3.43 -16.08
CA ASN A 37 1.85 3.25 -17.53
C ASN A 37 0.45 3.32 -18.14
N TYR A 38 -0.56 2.87 -17.38
CA TYR A 38 -1.94 2.86 -17.85
C TYR A 38 -2.71 4.12 -17.44
N ARG A 39 -3.81 4.39 -18.17
CA ARG A 39 -4.70 5.54 -17.97
C ARG A 39 -6.14 5.07 -17.81
N GLY A 40 -6.94 5.89 -17.14
CA GLY A 40 -8.30 5.53 -16.74
C GLY A 40 -8.33 4.75 -15.43
N ARG A 41 -9.42 4.93 -14.66
CA ARG A 41 -9.49 4.48 -13.26
C ARG A 41 -9.33 2.97 -13.10
N GLN A 42 -9.96 2.18 -13.96
CA GLN A 42 -9.90 0.71 -13.88
C GLN A 42 -8.49 0.18 -14.18
N ALA A 43 -7.85 0.67 -15.24
CA ALA A 43 -6.51 0.21 -15.62
C ALA A 43 -5.44 0.64 -14.59
N VAL A 44 -5.54 1.86 -14.06
CA VAL A 44 -4.68 2.35 -12.96
C VAL A 44 -4.86 1.51 -11.69
N ASP A 45 -6.10 1.19 -11.32
CA ASP A 45 -6.41 0.36 -10.15
C ASP A 45 -5.82 -1.05 -10.30
N ALA A 46 -5.94 -1.64 -11.49
CA ALA A 46 -5.34 -2.94 -11.80
C ALA A 46 -3.81 -2.89 -11.71
N GLU A 47 -3.17 -1.86 -12.27
CA GLU A 47 -1.70 -1.68 -12.22
C GLU A 47 -1.21 -1.60 -10.77
N ILE A 48 -1.81 -0.75 -9.93
CA ILE A 48 -1.42 -0.60 -8.52
C ILE A 48 -1.60 -1.92 -7.74
N LYS A 49 -2.70 -2.64 -7.96
CA LYS A 49 -2.95 -3.94 -7.32
C LYS A 49 -1.92 -5.00 -7.72
N LEU A 50 -1.53 -5.02 -8.99
CA LEU A 50 -0.52 -5.95 -9.48
C LEU A 50 0.84 -5.65 -8.86
N LEU A 51 1.26 -4.37 -8.84
CA LEU A 51 2.52 -3.95 -8.21
C LEU A 51 2.55 -4.30 -6.71
N GLY A 52 1.46 -4.03 -5.99
CA GLY A 52 1.31 -4.39 -4.58
C GLY A 52 1.36 -5.91 -4.34
N THR A 53 0.71 -6.69 -5.20
CA THR A 53 0.74 -8.16 -5.13
C THR A 53 2.16 -8.69 -5.32
N VAL A 54 2.86 -8.25 -6.36
CA VAL A 54 4.25 -8.65 -6.63
C VAL A 54 5.17 -8.24 -5.49
N HIS A 55 4.99 -7.04 -4.91
CA HIS A 55 5.75 -6.61 -3.72
C HIS A 55 5.55 -7.54 -2.53
N ASN A 56 4.30 -7.89 -2.23
CA ASN A 56 3.96 -8.75 -1.11
C ASN A 56 4.47 -10.19 -1.31
N LEU A 57 4.32 -10.74 -2.52
CA LEU A 57 4.87 -12.07 -2.84
C LEU A 57 6.39 -12.10 -2.70
N ASN A 58 7.08 -11.06 -3.16
CA ASN A 58 8.53 -10.95 -2.98
C ASN A 58 8.94 -10.90 -1.51
N LYS A 59 8.15 -10.28 -0.63
CA LYS A 59 8.41 -10.29 0.82
C LYS A 59 8.31 -11.70 1.40
N LEU A 60 7.34 -12.48 0.95
CA LEU A 60 7.14 -13.85 1.42
C LEU A 60 8.25 -14.79 0.92
N ILE A 61 8.61 -14.69 -0.36
CA ILE A 61 9.62 -15.56 -0.98
C ILE A 61 11.02 -15.26 -0.42
N ASN A 62 11.37 -13.99 -0.28
CA ASN A 62 12.68 -13.57 0.24
C ASN A 62 12.70 -13.45 1.77
N HIS A 63 11.69 -13.99 2.45
CA HIS A 63 11.64 -13.96 3.90
C HIS A 63 12.70 -14.91 4.48
N THR A 64 13.88 -14.37 4.77
CA THR A 64 14.82 -15.04 5.68
C THR A 64 14.33 -14.82 7.10
N PRO A 65 13.88 -15.87 7.83
CA PRO A 65 13.45 -15.70 9.21
C PRO A 65 14.64 -15.20 10.03
N LYS A 66 14.48 -14.02 10.66
CA LYS A 66 15.43 -13.57 11.66
C LYS A 66 15.37 -14.57 12.82
N ARG A 67 16.43 -15.37 13.01
CA ARG A 67 16.63 -16.09 14.26
C ARG A 67 16.84 -15.04 15.34
N HIS A 68 15.88 -14.92 16.25
CA HIS A 68 16.11 -14.25 17.51
C HIS A 68 16.98 -15.19 18.35
N SER A 69 18.26 -14.84 18.46
CA SER A 69 19.22 -15.43 19.40
C SER A 69 18.99 -14.90 20.81
#